data_AF-A0A825BC83-F1
#
_entry.id   AF-A0A825BC83-F1
#
_cell.length_a   1.000
_cell.length_b   1.000
_cell.length_c   1.000
_cell.angle_alpha   90.00
_cell.angle_beta   90.00
_cell.angle_gamma   90.00
#
_symmetry.space_group_name_H-M   'P 1'
#
loop_
_entity.id
_entity.type
_entity.pdbx_description
1 polymer ?
#
loop_
_entity_poly.entity_id
_entity_poly.type
_entity_poly.pdbx_seq_one_letter_code
_entity_poly.pdbx_strand_id
1 'polypeptide(L)'
;MQNAKKVANEFALEFQPSFDETYHKLNSKLYTYEERNDIIKNSKTFMIYCQNEWGKQIKEQFIKQGLECLGFIDDANSMSCAEFLKSGLEPDFVFIATGKPKLMSDLINNLQPYKGKVLTLHEKDDSL
;
A
#
# COMPACT_ATOMS: atom_id res chain seq x y z
N MET A 1 -19.60 25.87 -25.02
CA MET A 1 -19.27 24.46 -24.72
C MET A 1 -17.97 23.94 -25.36
N GLN A 2 -17.42 24.55 -26.42
CA GLN A 2 -16.20 24.07 -27.08
C GLN A 2 -14.90 24.30 -26.27
N ASN A 3 -14.79 25.39 -25.50
CA ASN A 3 -13.59 25.66 -24.68
C ASN A 3 -13.39 24.65 -23.54
N ALA A 4 -14.45 24.21 -22.85
CA ALA A 4 -14.32 23.27 -21.74
C ALA A 4 -13.81 21.88 -22.18
N LYS A 5 -14.22 21.40 -23.37
CA LYS A 5 -13.71 20.15 -23.95
C LYS A 5 -12.24 20.24 -24.38
N LYS A 6 -11.82 21.41 -24.86
CA LYS A 6 -10.43 21.64 -25.28
C LYS A 6 -9.49 21.71 -24.07
N VAL A 7 -9.88 22.46 -23.03
CA VAL A 7 -9.13 22.53 -21.77
C VAL A 7 -9.07 21.16 -21.07
N ALA A 8 -10.14 20.37 -21.09
CA ALA A 8 -10.14 19.01 -20.52
C ALA A 8 -9.22 18.04 -21.28
N ASN A 9 -9.13 18.14 -22.61
CA ASN A 9 -8.21 17.33 -23.42
C ASN A 9 -6.75 17.75 -23.24
N GLU A 10 -6.47 19.05 -23.15
CA GLU A 10 -5.11 19.55 -22.87
C GLU A 10 -4.66 19.15 -21.45
N PHE A 11 -5.54 19.24 -20.45
CA PHE A 11 -5.29 18.70 -19.11
C PHE A 11 -5.07 17.18 -19.11
N ALA A 12 -5.87 16.41 -19.84
CA ALA A 12 -5.70 14.95 -19.89
C ALA A 12 -4.33 14.56 -20.48
N LEU A 13 -3.88 15.27 -21.52
CA LEU A 13 -2.61 15.02 -22.21
C LEU A 13 -1.38 15.47 -21.42
N GLU A 14 -1.49 16.52 -20.61
CA GLU A 14 -0.36 17.01 -19.79
C GLU A 14 -0.16 16.17 -18.52
N PHE A 15 -1.25 15.60 -17.98
CA PHE A 15 -1.22 14.78 -16.77
C PHE A 15 -1.03 13.28 -17.04
N GLN A 16 -1.36 12.77 -18.23
CA GLN A 16 -1.18 11.35 -18.59
C GLN A 16 0.27 10.86 -18.46
N PRO A 17 1.30 11.55 -19.00
CA PRO A 17 2.68 11.06 -18.91
C PRO A 17 3.19 10.99 -17.47
N SER A 18 2.81 11.98 -16.65
CA SER A 18 3.13 12.02 -15.21
C SER A 18 2.41 10.92 -14.43
N PHE A 19 1.16 10.62 -14.80
CA PHE A 19 0.36 9.58 -14.18
C PHE A 19 0.91 8.19 -14.53
N ASP A 20 1.21 7.95 -15.81
CA ASP A 20 1.75 6.68 -16.31
C ASP A 20 3.11 6.39 -15.68
N GLU A 21 4.04 7.36 -15.62
CA GLU A 21 5.31 7.17 -14.93
C GLU A 21 5.15 6.83 -13.45
N THR A 22 4.22 7.53 -12.76
CA THR A 22 3.96 7.29 -11.34
C THR A 22 3.36 5.90 -11.14
N TYR A 23 2.48 5.48 -12.05
CA TYR A 23 1.85 4.18 -12.03
C TYR A 23 2.82 3.05 -12.34
N HIS A 24 3.68 3.17 -13.35
CA HIS A 24 4.74 2.20 -13.64
C HIS A 24 5.73 2.05 -12.46
N LYS A 25 6.14 3.17 -11.86
CA LYS A 25 7.01 3.16 -10.66
C LYS A 25 6.34 2.45 -9.49
N LEU A 26 5.04 2.66 -9.28
CA LEU A 26 4.26 1.97 -8.26
C LEU A 26 4.12 0.47 -8.58
N ASN A 27 3.71 0.13 -9.81
CA ASN A 27 3.49 -1.24 -10.28
C ASN A 27 4.74 -2.11 -10.13
N SER A 28 5.93 -1.55 -10.41
CA SER A 28 7.21 -2.24 -10.22
C SER A 28 7.50 -2.70 -8.78
N LYS A 29 6.78 -2.15 -7.79
CA LYS A 29 6.91 -2.44 -6.36
C LYS A 29 5.80 -3.34 -5.83
N LEU A 30 4.77 -3.60 -6.65
CA LEU A 30 3.67 -4.49 -6.27
C LEU A 30 4.08 -5.94 -6.46
N TYR A 31 3.42 -6.80 -5.69
CA TYR A 31 3.53 -8.25 -5.81
C TYR A 31 2.34 -8.77 -6.61
N THR A 32 2.56 -9.85 -7.34
CA THR A 32 1.47 -10.66 -7.90
C THR A 32 0.61 -11.26 -6.78
N TYR A 33 -0.57 -11.77 -7.14
CA TYR A 33 -1.44 -12.47 -6.21
C TYR A 33 -0.72 -13.65 -5.54
N GLU A 34 0.00 -14.47 -6.32
CA GLU A 34 0.72 -15.64 -5.79
C GLU A 34 1.84 -15.22 -4.84
N GLU A 35 2.69 -14.28 -5.24
CA GLU A 35 3.81 -13.82 -4.41
C GLU A 35 3.34 -13.24 -3.08
N ARG A 36 2.29 -12.41 -3.10
CA ARG A 36 1.71 -11.83 -1.88
C ARG A 36 1.24 -12.93 -0.93
N ASN A 37 0.53 -13.93 -1.45
CA ASN A 37 0.01 -15.02 -0.64
C ASN A 37 1.12 -15.91 -0.08
N ASP A 38 2.17 -16.17 -0.87
CA ASP A 38 3.32 -16.94 -0.40
C ASP A 38 4.10 -16.19 0.67
N ILE A 39 4.24 -14.86 0.56
CA ILE A 39 4.82 -14.04 1.64
C ILE A 39 3.97 -14.19 2.91
N ILE A 40 2.65 -14.02 2.82
CA ILE A 40 1.75 -14.09 3.99
C ILE A 40 1.83 -15.47 4.65
N LYS A 41 1.79 -16.56 3.88
CA LYS A 41 1.85 -17.95 4.41
C LYS A 41 3.16 -18.25 5.14
N ASN A 42 4.26 -17.65 4.70
CA ASN A 42 5.59 -17.88 5.28
C ASN A 42 5.95 -16.87 6.38
N SER A 43 5.03 -15.97 6.73
CA SER A 43 5.24 -14.93 7.75
C SER A 43 4.64 -15.34 9.09
N LYS A 44 5.21 -14.82 10.17
CA LYS A 44 4.70 -14.96 11.54
C LYS A 44 4.18 -13.66 12.09
N THR A 45 4.77 -12.54 11.67
CA THR A 45 4.50 -11.22 12.21
C THR A 45 4.09 -10.28 11.09
N PHE A 46 3.19 -9.36 11.40
CA PHE A 46 2.80 -8.33 10.45
C PHE A 46 2.51 -7.00 11.13
N MET A 47 2.54 -5.96 10.32
CA MET A 47 1.90 -4.69 10.63
C MET A 47 0.88 -4.34 9.56
N ILE A 48 -0.09 -3.51 9.91
CA ILE A 48 -1.10 -3.06 8.96
C ILE A 48 -1.39 -1.56 9.10
N TYR A 49 -1.36 -0.87 7.96
CA TYR A 49 -1.88 0.48 7.78
C TYR A 49 -3.29 0.41 7.21
N CYS A 50 -4.25 1.05 7.87
CA CYS A 50 -5.66 0.92 7.57
C CYS A 50 -6.42 2.23 7.88
N GLN A 51 -7.12 2.79 6.88
CA GLN A 51 -8.00 3.96 7.07
C GLN A 51 -9.50 3.63 7.09
N ASN A 52 -9.88 2.36 6.93
CA ASN A 52 -11.28 1.97 6.74
C ASN A 52 -11.62 0.63 7.42
N GLU A 53 -12.91 0.29 7.48
CA GLU A 53 -13.35 -0.97 8.09
C GLU A 53 -12.76 -2.22 7.39
N TRP A 54 -12.35 -2.10 6.12
CA TRP A 54 -11.76 -3.21 5.39
C TRP A 54 -10.41 -3.64 5.96
N GLY A 55 -9.53 -2.69 6.33
CA GLY A 55 -8.26 -3.08 6.92
C GLY A 55 -8.40 -3.67 8.33
N LYS A 56 -9.47 -3.33 9.08
CA LYS A 56 -9.81 -4.02 10.33
C LYS A 56 -10.18 -5.48 10.08
N GLN A 57 -10.99 -5.76 9.07
CA GLN A 57 -11.32 -7.13 8.68
C GLN A 57 -10.09 -7.91 8.23
N ILE A 58 -9.21 -7.31 7.43
CA ILE A 58 -7.95 -7.95 6.98
C ILE A 58 -7.06 -8.29 8.19
N LYS A 59 -6.91 -7.36 9.14
CA LYS A 59 -6.18 -7.61 10.39
C LYS A 59 -6.74 -8.81 11.13
N GLU A 60 -8.05 -8.88 11.33
CA GLU A 60 -8.69 -10.01 12.00
C GLU A 60 -8.48 -11.34 11.27
N GLN A 61 -8.49 -11.33 9.93
CA GLN A 61 -8.22 -12.52 9.14
C GLN A 61 -6.78 -13.01 9.30
N PHE A 62 -5.78 -12.11 9.29
CA PHE A 62 -4.39 -12.49 9.55
C PHE A 62 -4.20 -13.03 10.96
N ILE A 63 -4.84 -12.44 11.97
CA ILE A 63 -4.81 -12.96 13.35
C ILE A 63 -5.44 -14.36 13.41
N LYS A 64 -6.57 -14.60 12.73
CA LYS A 64 -7.19 -15.94 12.64
C LYS A 64 -6.31 -16.98 11.95
N GLN A 65 -5.43 -16.54 11.05
CA GLN A 65 -4.43 -17.40 10.39
C GLN A 65 -3.20 -17.67 11.26
N GLY A 66 -3.14 -17.10 12.47
CA GLY A 66 -2.07 -17.31 13.43
C GLY A 66 -0.92 -16.29 13.33
N LEU A 67 -1.10 -15.20 12.59
CA LEU A 67 -0.09 -14.15 12.52
C LEU A 67 -0.21 -13.18 13.70
N GLU A 68 0.94 -12.74 14.21
CA GLU A 68 1.03 -11.73 15.28
C GLU A 68 1.05 -10.32 14.68
N CYS A 69 0.14 -9.46 15.13
CA CYS A 69 0.08 -8.06 14.72
C CYS A 69 0.98 -7.20 15.63
N LEU A 70 2.15 -6.79 15.15
CA LEU A 70 3.08 -5.93 15.91
C LEU A 70 2.63 -4.47 16.01
N GLY A 71 1.73 -4.05 15.12
CA GLY A 71 1.28 -2.67 15.06
C GLY A 71 0.15 -2.46 14.07
N PHE A 72 -0.74 -1.56 14.45
CA PHE A 72 -1.88 -1.09 13.67
C PHE A 72 -1.71 0.41 13.48
N ILE A 73 -1.88 0.91 12.25
CA ILE A 73 -1.84 2.33 11.94
C ILE A 73 -3.21 2.73 11.38
N ASP A 74 -3.88 3.64 12.07
CA ASP A 74 -5.20 4.23 11.90
C ASP A 74 -5.11 5.69 12.38
N ASP A 75 -5.75 6.58 11.63
CA ASP A 75 -5.81 8.02 11.83
C ASP A 75 -6.36 8.43 13.22
N ALA A 76 -7.08 7.56 13.95
CA ALA A 76 -7.78 7.93 15.17
C ALA A 76 -7.07 7.59 16.50
N ASN A 77 -6.30 6.50 16.62
CA ASN A 77 -5.88 5.96 17.94
C ASN A 77 -4.59 5.13 17.93
N SER A 78 -3.65 5.37 17.00
CA SER A 78 -2.54 4.45 16.84
C SER A 78 -1.24 5.08 16.34
N MET A 79 -0.17 4.28 16.35
CA MET A 79 1.18 4.69 15.98
C MET A 79 1.22 5.23 14.55
N SER A 80 1.77 6.43 14.33
CA SER A 80 1.99 6.98 12.99
C SER A 80 3.08 6.22 12.22
N CYS A 81 3.09 6.35 10.89
CA CYS A 81 4.16 5.76 10.06
C CYS A 81 5.57 6.26 10.46
N ALA A 82 5.69 7.51 10.92
CA ALA A 82 6.96 8.08 11.37
C ALA A 82 7.42 7.48 12.70
N GLU A 83 6.50 7.21 13.63
CA GLU A 83 6.79 6.51 14.87
C GLU A 83 7.16 5.06 14.60
N PHE A 84 6.49 4.40 13.66
CA PHE A 84 6.84 3.04 13.22
C PHE A 84 8.28 2.95 12.73
N LEU A 85 8.68 3.83 11.80
CA LEU A 85 10.04 3.84 11.27
C LEU A 85 11.11 4.07 12.36
N LYS A 86 10.75 4.70 13.48
CA LYS A 86 11.62 4.93 14.64
C LYS A 86 11.55 3.82 15.70
N SER A 87 10.51 2.98 15.66
CA SER A 87 10.24 1.98 16.69
C SER A 87 11.26 0.82 16.71
N GLY A 88 11.95 0.58 15.60
CA GLY A 88 12.85 -0.57 15.45
C GLY A 88 12.13 -1.92 15.34
N LEU A 89 10.80 -1.93 15.25
CA LEU A 89 10.04 -3.15 14.99
C LEU A 89 10.40 -3.70 13.61
N GLU A 90 10.57 -5.03 13.52
CA GLU A 90 10.88 -5.73 12.27
C GLU A 90 9.79 -6.79 11.93
N PRO A 91 8.53 -6.41 11.62
CA PRO A 91 7.53 -7.36 11.08
C PRO A 91 7.94 -8.00 9.74
N ASP A 92 7.60 -9.27 9.52
CA ASP A 92 7.89 -9.95 8.25
C ASP A 92 7.31 -9.20 7.04
N PHE A 93 6.12 -8.59 7.21
CA PHE A 93 5.55 -7.66 6.24
C PHE A 93 4.73 -6.52 6.87
N VAL A 94 4.58 -5.43 6.11
CA VAL A 94 3.65 -4.33 6.35
C VAL A 94 2.56 -4.39 5.29
N PHE A 95 1.30 -4.49 5.69
CA PHE A 95 0.16 -4.48 4.79
C PHE A 95 -0.47 -3.09 4.72
N ILE A 96 -0.67 -2.57 3.51
CA ILE A 96 -1.32 -1.28 3.29
C ILE A 96 -2.74 -1.53 2.76
N ALA A 97 -3.73 -1.19 3.58
CA ALA A 97 -5.16 -1.23 3.28
C ALA A 97 -5.72 0.20 3.20
N THR A 98 -5.50 0.87 2.07
CA THR A 98 -6.09 2.19 1.79
C THR A 98 -6.69 2.24 0.40
N GLY A 99 -7.83 2.91 0.26
CA GLY A 99 -8.45 3.19 -1.04
C GLY A 99 -7.92 4.47 -1.71
N LYS A 100 -6.87 5.10 -1.17
CA LYS A 100 -6.30 6.36 -1.67
C LYS A 100 -4.97 6.09 -2.39
N PRO A 101 -4.91 6.10 -3.73
CA PRO A 101 -3.70 5.73 -4.48
C PRO A 101 -2.47 6.57 -4.16
N LYS A 102 -2.64 7.89 -4.01
CA LYS A 102 -1.54 8.81 -3.64
C LYS A 102 -0.91 8.43 -2.30
N LEU A 103 -1.74 8.23 -1.29
CA LEU A 103 -1.29 7.83 0.05
C LEU A 103 -0.62 6.45 0.04
N MET A 104 -1.15 5.50 -0.72
CA MET A 104 -0.53 4.19 -0.87
C MET A 104 0.88 4.30 -1.48
N SER A 105 1.03 5.09 -2.54
CA SER A 105 2.34 5.35 -3.16
C SER A 105 3.32 5.98 -2.18
N ASP A 106 2.87 7.00 -1.44
CA ASP A 106 3.68 7.67 -0.41
C ASP A 106 4.12 6.68 0.68
N LEU A 107 3.21 5.81 1.16
CA LEU A 107 3.52 4.80 2.16
C LEU A 107 4.51 3.75 1.65
N ILE A 108 4.32 3.23 0.43
CA ILE A 108 5.26 2.27 -0.18
C ILE A 108 6.66 2.87 -0.30
N ASN A 109 6.76 4.16 -0.64
CA ASN A 109 8.03 4.87 -0.74
C ASN A 109 8.67 5.11 0.64
N ASN A 110 7.88 5.55 1.62
CA ASN A 110 8.37 5.83 2.97
C ASN A 110 8.76 4.56 3.74
N LEU A 111 8.17 3.42 3.38
CA LEU A 111 8.49 2.11 3.95
C LEU A 111 9.62 1.41 3.19
N GLN A 112 10.23 1.99 2.15
CA GLN A 112 11.43 1.41 1.50
C GLN A 112 12.62 1.17 2.45
N PRO A 113 12.91 2.03 3.45
CA PRO A 113 14.00 1.78 4.41
C PRO A 113 13.73 0.59 5.34
N TYR A 114 12.49 0.10 5.35
CA TYR A 114 12.08 -1.01 6.20
C TYR A 114 12.55 -2.35 5.60
N LYS A 115 13.02 -3.28 6.44
CA LYS A 115 13.59 -4.56 5.98
C LYS A 115 12.54 -5.56 5.49
N GLY A 116 11.31 -5.48 5.99
CA GLY A 116 10.24 -6.41 5.63
C GLY A 116 9.51 -6.01 4.34
N LYS A 117 8.63 -6.90 3.89
CA LYS A 117 7.90 -6.74 2.61
C LYS A 117 6.74 -5.76 2.77
N VAL A 118 6.52 -4.89 1.78
CA VAL A 118 5.35 -4.00 1.77
C VAL A 118 4.30 -4.58 0.83
N LEU A 119 3.16 -5.00 1.38
CA LEU A 119 2.08 -5.67 0.66
C LEU A 119 0.86 -4.76 0.57
N THR A 120 0.06 -4.92 -0.48
CA THR A 120 -1.22 -4.21 -0.64
C THR A 120 -2.25 -5.11 -1.33
N LEU A 121 -3.52 -4.67 -1.38
CA LEU A 121 -4.54 -5.33 -2.19
C LEU A 121 -4.35 -5.10 -3.70
N HIS A 122 -3.67 -4.03 -4.09
CA HIS A 122 -3.35 -3.79 -5.49
C HIS A 122 -2.29 -4.80 -5.93
N GLU A 123 -2.60 -5.45 -7.06
CA GLU A 123 -1.76 -6.47 -7.65
C GLU A 123 -0.90 -5.85 -8.73
N LYS A 124 0.24 -6.50 -8.95
CA LYS A 124 1.09 -6.19 -10.08
C LYS A 124 0.33 -6.45 -11.38
N ASP A 125 0.27 -5.44 -12.24
CA ASP A 125 -0.22 -5.56 -13.60
C ASP A 125 0.95 -5.97 -14.49
N ASP A 126 1.01 -7.25 -14.86
CA ASP A 126 2.06 -7.81 -15.72
C ASP A 126 1.91 -7.43 -17.20
N SER A 127 0.84 -6.71 -17.58
CA SER A 127 0.62 -6.24 -18.95
C SER A 127 1.35 -4.93 -19.28
N LEU A 128 2.04 -4.34 -18.30
CA LEU A 128 2.78 -3.08 -18.35
C LEU A 128 4.28 -3.26 -18.23
#